data_AF-A0A3S4KF33-F1
#
_entry.id   AF-A0A3S4KF33-F1
#
_cell.length_a   1.000
_cell.length_b   1.000
_cell.length_c   1.000
_cell.angle_alpha   90.00
_cell.angle_beta   90.00
_cell.angle_gamma   90.00
#
_symmetry.space_group_name_H-M   'P 1'
#
loop_
_entity.id
_entity.type
_entity.pdbx_description
1 polymer ?
#
loop_
_entity_poly.entity_id
_entity_poly.type
_entity_poly.pdbx_seq_one_letter_code
_entity_poly.pdbx_strand_id
1 'polypeptide(L)'
;MKSIKSLTPGQEFVKIVRNELVAAMGEENQTLDLAAQPPAVVLMAGLQGAGKTTSVGKLGKFLREKHKKKVLVVSADVYRPAAIKQLETLAEQVGVDFFPSDVGQKPVDIVNAALKEAKLKFYDVLLVDTAGRLHVDEAMMDEIKHVHAAINPVENPVRRRCDDRPGCGEYREGL
;
A
#
# COMPACT_ATOMS: atom_id res chain seq x y z
N MET A 1 -44.25 -6.15 -21.35
CA MET A 1 -44.17 -5.17 -20.24
C MET A 1 -43.39 -5.78 -19.10
N LYS A 2 -42.24 -5.21 -18.70
CA LYS A 2 -41.37 -5.73 -17.64
C LYS A 2 -41.80 -5.09 -16.31
N SER A 3 -42.23 -5.90 -15.33
CA SER A 3 -42.69 -5.44 -14.01
C SER A 3 -41.64 -4.60 -13.29
N ILE A 4 -42.08 -3.45 -12.78
CA ILE A 4 -41.36 -2.64 -11.78
C ILE A 4 -41.39 -3.47 -10.48
N LYS A 5 -40.23 -4.00 -10.07
CA LYS A 5 -40.12 -4.74 -8.80
C LYS A 5 -40.36 -3.75 -7.65
N SER A 6 -41.43 -3.95 -6.88
CA SER A 6 -41.69 -3.18 -5.66
C SER A 6 -40.61 -3.52 -4.62
N LEU A 7 -39.78 -2.53 -4.28
CA LEU A 7 -38.85 -2.63 -3.15
C LEU A 7 -39.65 -2.37 -1.87
N THR A 8 -39.41 -3.15 -0.82
CA THR A 8 -40.05 -2.89 0.47
C THR A 8 -39.41 -1.66 1.14
N PRO A 9 -40.14 -0.91 1.99
CA PRO A 9 -39.62 0.31 2.63
C PRO A 9 -38.30 0.11 3.38
N GLY A 10 -38.09 -1.09 3.96
CA GLY A 10 -36.83 -1.46 4.59
C GLY A 10 -35.65 -1.59 3.61
N GLN A 11 -35.89 -2.01 2.37
CA GLN A 11 -34.87 -2.09 1.32
C GLN A 11 -34.50 -0.70 0.78
N GLU A 12 -35.47 0.22 0.72
CA GLU A 12 -35.19 1.64 0.38
C GLU A 12 -34.38 2.32 1.48
N PHE A 13 -34.68 2.08 2.75
CA PHE A 13 -33.89 2.61 3.85
C PHE A 13 -32.44 2.12 3.82
N VAL A 14 -32.21 0.81 3.63
CA VAL A 14 -30.86 0.24 3.50
C VAL A 14 -30.13 0.82 2.29
N LYS A 15 -30.84 1.07 1.18
CA LYS A 15 -30.27 1.70 -0.02
C LYS A 15 -29.83 3.14 0.25
N ILE A 16 -30.63 3.93 0.96
CA ILE A 16 -30.29 5.31 1.32
C ILE A 16 -29.05 5.33 2.22
N VAL A 17 -29.02 4.53 3.29
CA VAL A 17 -27.87 4.45 4.21
C VAL A 17 -26.62 3.99 3.47
N ARG A 18 -26.73 2.98 2.60
CA ARG A 18 -25.60 2.52 1.77
C ARG A 18 -25.08 3.63 0.87
N ASN A 19 -25.97 4.38 0.21
CA ASN A 19 -25.57 5.44 -0.70
C ASN A 19 -24.86 6.58 0.05
N GLU A 20 -25.33 6.94 1.24
CA GLU A 20 -24.69 7.94 2.08
C GLU A 20 -23.31 7.48 2.57
N LEU A 21 -23.17 6.20 2.93
CA LEU A 21 -21.88 5.62 3.28
C LEU A 21 -20.92 5.60 2.09
N VAL A 22 -21.40 5.29 0.88
CA VAL A 22 -20.58 5.34 -0.35
C VAL A 22 -20.14 6.77 -0.64
N ALA A 23 -21.05 7.75 -0.56
CA ALA A 23 -20.74 9.16 -0.76
C ALA A 23 -19.72 9.67 0.28
N ALA A 24 -19.88 9.27 1.55
CA ALA A 24 -18.96 9.63 2.63
C ALA A 24 -17.57 8.98 2.49
N MET A 25 -17.50 7.77 1.94
CA MET A 25 -16.24 7.05 1.68
C MET A 25 -15.54 7.52 0.40
N GLY A 26 -16.26 8.19 -0.50
CA GLY A 26 -15.77 8.69 -1.79
C GLY A 26 -16.32 7.87 -2.96
N GLU A 27 -16.84 8.55 -3.99
CA GLU A 27 -17.54 7.93 -5.12
C GLU A 27 -16.60 7.31 -6.18
N GLU A 28 -15.29 7.60 -6.14
CA GLU A 28 -14.34 7.12 -7.15
C GLU A 28 -13.57 5.86 -6.71
N ASN A 29 -13.78 4.77 -7.44
CA ASN A 29 -12.82 3.66 -7.50
C ASN A 29 -11.58 4.14 -8.28
N GLN A 30 -10.62 4.74 -7.60
CA GLN A 30 -9.31 4.97 -8.21
C GLN A 30 -8.62 3.62 -8.34
N THR A 31 -8.57 3.11 -9.57
CA THR A 31 -7.72 1.97 -9.92
C THR A 31 -6.27 2.38 -9.68
N LEU A 32 -5.45 1.49 -9.07
CA LEU A 32 -4.01 1.73 -8.90
C LEU A 32 -3.41 2.17 -10.23
N ASP A 33 -2.80 3.34 -10.26
CA ASP A 33 -2.19 3.89 -11.46
C ASP A 33 -0.82 3.24 -11.68
N LEU A 34 -0.87 2.02 -12.23
CA LEU A 34 0.32 1.24 -12.58
C LEU A 34 0.88 1.62 -13.96
N ALA A 35 0.46 2.75 -14.54
CA ALA A 35 0.92 3.25 -15.84
C ALA A 35 2.30 3.95 -15.77
N ALA A 36 3.01 3.84 -14.65
CA ALA A 36 4.38 4.29 -14.53
C ALA A 36 5.38 3.34 -15.21
N GLN A 37 6.58 3.86 -15.51
CA GLN A 37 7.66 3.05 -16.05
C GLN A 37 7.99 1.88 -15.10
N PRO A 38 8.05 0.63 -15.58
CA PRO A 38 8.40 -0.52 -14.76
C PRO A 38 9.80 -0.37 -14.15
N PRO A 39 10.02 -0.79 -12.89
CA PRO A 39 9.01 -1.31 -11.96
C PRO A 39 8.21 -0.19 -11.27
N ALA A 40 6.90 -0.34 -11.19
CA ALA A 40 6.04 0.52 -10.36
C ALA A 40 6.30 0.21 -8.88
N VAL A 41 6.78 1.20 -8.12
CA VAL A 41 7.11 1.04 -6.69
C VAL A 41 5.93 1.51 -5.85
N VAL A 42 5.42 0.63 -4.99
CA VAL A 42 4.32 0.90 -4.06
C VAL A 42 4.82 0.73 -2.64
N LEU A 43 4.79 1.82 -1.86
CA LEU A 43 5.23 1.84 -0.47
C LEU A 43 4.02 1.71 0.48
N MET A 44 4.00 0.65 1.29
CA MET A 44 2.94 0.46 2.29
C MET A 44 3.38 1.06 3.62
N ALA A 45 2.87 2.26 3.95
CA ALA A 45 3.10 2.93 5.22
C ALA A 45 1.78 3.15 5.98
N GLY A 46 1.83 3.06 7.31
CA GLY A 46 0.63 3.07 8.15
C GLY A 46 0.89 2.66 9.59
N LEU A 47 -0.09 2.85 10.47
CA LEU A 47 0.01 2.53 11.90
C LEU A 47 0.38 1.05 12.13
N GLN A 48 1.05 0.76 13.24
CA GLN A 48 1.21 -0.62 13.71
C GLN A 48 -0.16 -1.31 13.83
N GLY A 49 -0.23 -2.59 13.45
CA GLY A 49 -1.48 -3.35 13.52
C GLY A 49 -2.51 -3.07 12.41
N ALA A 50 -2.28 -2.10 11.52
CA ALA A 50 -3.18 -1.80 10.39
C ALA A 50 -3.21 -2.88 9.28
N GLY A 51 -2.50 -4.00 9.46
CA GLY A 51 -2.49 -5.13 8.52
C GLY A 51 -1.65 -4.92 7.26
N LYS A 52 -0.64 -4.03 7.27
CA LYS A 52 0.22 -3.71 6.11
C LYS A 52 0.80 -4.95 5.42
N THR A 53 1.50 -5.79 6.16
CA THR A 53 2.13 -7.03 5.66
C THR A 53 1.12 -7.96 4.98
N THR A 54 -0.07 -8.12 5.59
CA THR A 54 -1.16 -8.92 5.01
C THR A 54 -1.73 -8.27 3.75
N SER A 55 -1.86 -6.94 3.73
CA SER A 55 -2.31 -6.18 2.56
C SER A 55 -1.32 -6.28 1.41
N VAL A 56 -0.01 -6.27 1.67
CA VAL A 56 1.05 -6.51 0.67
C VAL A 56 0.86 -7.88 0.00
N GLY A 57 0.69 -8.95 0.79
CA GLY A 57 0.47 -10.29 0.23
C GLY A 57 -0.81 -10.38 -0.62
N LYS A 58 -1.91 -9.79 -0.13
CA LYS A 58 -3.19 -9.73 -0.87
C LYS A 58 -3.07 -8.93 -2.18
N LEU A 59 -2.40 -7.78 -2.14
CA LEU A 59 -2.19 -6.93 -3.31
C LEU A 59 -1.28 -7.63 -4.33
N GLY A 60 -0.20 -8.27 -3.88
CA GLY A 60 0.67 -9.07 -4.74
C GLY A 60 -0.09 -10.18 -5.46
N LYS A 61 -0.92 -10.93 -4.73
CA LYS A 61 -1.81 -11.94 -5.31
C LYS A 61 -2.76 -11.35 -6.35
N PHE A 62 -3.42 -10.24 -6.01
CA PHE A 62 -4.36 -9.56 -6.90
C PHE A 62 -3.69 -9.10 -8.20
N LEU A 63 -2.52 -8.48 -8.12
CA LEU A 63 -1.76 -8.00 -9.28
C LEU A 63 -1.28 -9.16 -10.17
N ARG A 64 -0.82 -10.25 -9.55
CA ARG A 64 -0.40 -11.47 -10.27
C ARG A 64 -1.59 -12.13 -10.99
N GLU A 65 -2.70 -12.37 -10.30
CA GLU A 65 -3.82 -13.14 -10.83
C GLU A 65 -4.71 -12.32 -11.79
N LYS A 66 -5.03 -11.07 -11.44
CA LYS A 66 -5.96 -10.24 -12.22
C LYS A 66 -5.27 -9.42 -13.30
N HIS A 67 -4.07 -8.92 -13.01
CA HIS A 67 -3.33 -8.02 -13.92
C HIS A 67 -2.14 -8.70 -14.60
N LYS A 68 -1.87 -9.99 -14.29
CA LYS A 68 -0.76 -10.77 -14.87
C LYS A 68 0.60 -10.08 -14.74
N LYS A 69 0.79 -9.32 -13.67
CA LYS A 69 2.04 -8.59 -13.41
C LYS A 69 3.04 -9.47 -12.68
N LYS A 70 4.32 -9.31 -13.01
CA LYS A 70 5.42 -9.90 -12.25
C LYS A 70 5.72 -9.02 -11.04
N VAL A 71 5.46 -9.53 -9.85
CA VAL A 71 5.53 -8.77 -8.59
C VAL A 71 6.73 -9.24 -7.78
N LEU A 72 7.49 -8.29 -7.23
CA LEU A 72 8.50 -8.51 -6.20
C LEU A 72 8.00 -7.85 -4.91
N VAL A 73 8.11 -8.54 -3.78
CA VAL A 73 7.81 -7.95 -2.46
C VAL A 73 9.05 -7.92 -1.59
N VAL A 74 9.20 -6.88 -0.79
CA VAL A 74 10.31 -6.71 0.15
C VAL A 74 9.81 -6.19 1.48
N SER A 75 10.41 -6.67 2.57
CA SER A 75 10.19 -6.10 3.90
C SER A 75 11.32 -5.13 4.24
N ALA A 76 10.95 -3.90 4.58
CA ALA A 76 11.82 -2.89 5.16
C ALA A 76 11.58 -2.75 6.68
N ASP A 77 10.82 -3.67 7.29
CA ASP A 77 10.58 -3.73 8.74
C ASP A 77 11.70 -4.51 9.44
N VAL A 78 12.86 -3.85 9.60
CA VAL A 78 14.04 -4.42 10.26
C VAL A 78 13.90 -4.53 11.79
N TYR A 79 12.92 -3.83 12.36
CA TYR A 79 12.67 -3.79 13.80
C TYR A 79 11.93 -5.04 14.31
N ARG A 80 11.19 -5.72 13.43
CA ARG A 80 10.41 -6.90 13.77
C ARG A 80 10.90 -8.09 12.94
N PRO A 81 11.86 -8.90 13.43
CA PRO A 81 12.41 -10.05 12.69
C PRO A 81 11.34 -11.01 12.17
N ALA A 82 10.27 -11.21 12.95
CA ALA A 82 9.14 -12.04 12.58
C ALA A 82 8.33 -11.48 11.39
N ALA A 83 8.34 -10.16 11.15
CA ALA A 83 7.63 -9.53 10.04
C ALA A 83 8.26 -9.88 8.68
N ILE A 84 9.59 -9.95 8.62
CA ILE A 84 10.33 -10.39 7.42
C ILE A 84 9.93 -11.84 7.08
N LYS A 85 10.02 -12.76 8.06
CA LYS A 85 9.64 -14.16 7.86
C LYS A 85 8.15 -14.31 7.54
N GLN A 86 7.28 -13.52 8.17
CA GLN A 86 5.85 -13.51 7.89
C GLN A 86 5.59 -13.12 6.42
N LEU A 87 6.26 -12.08 5.92
CA LEU A 87 6.09 -11.66 4.53
C LEU A 87 6.64 -12.70 3.55
N GLU A 88 7.78 -13.32 3.85
CA GLU A 88 8.34 -14.42 3.07
C GLU A 88 7.36 -15.59 2.94
N THR A 89 6.80 -16.07 4.05
CA THR A 89 5.81 -17.15 4.03
C THR A 89 4.54 -16.75 3.27
N LEU A 90 4.07 -15.51 3.42
CA LEU A 90 2.92 -15.02 2.67
C LEU A 90 3.20 -14.96 1.16
N ALA A 91 4.39 -14.48 0.78
CA ALA A 91 4.82 -14.39 -0.61
C ALA A 91 4.87 -15.77 -1.27
N GLU A 92 5.44 -16.76 -0.58
CA GLU A 92 5.46 -18.15 -1.03
C GLU A 92 4.03 -18.71 -1.22
N GLN A 93 3.15 -18.50 -0.24
CA GLN A 93 1.75 -18.96 -0.29
C GLN A 93 0.97 -18.36 -1.47
N VAL A 94 1.23 -17.10 -1.83
CA VAL A 94 0.58 -16.44 -2.96
C VAL A 94 1.36 -16.57 -4.27
N GLY A 95 2.51 -17.24 -4.24
CA GLY A 95 3.45 -17.44 -5.35
C GLY A 95 3.93 -16.13 -5.98
N VAL A 96 4.30 -15.18 -5.14
CA VAL A 96 4.94 -13.91 -5.53
C VAL A 96 6.39 -13.94 -5.07
N ASP A 97 7.29 -13.35 -5.85
CA ASP A 97 8.72 -13.37 -5.52
C ASP A 97 9.00 -12.47 -4.31
N PHE A 98 9.87 -12.93 -3.42
CA PHE A 98 10.29 -12.22 -2.21
C PHE A 98 11.76 -11.85 -2.27
N PHE A 99 12.08 -10.59 -1.96
CA PHE A 99 13.46 -10.14 -1.80
C PHE A 99 13.94 -10.38 -0.36
N PRO A 100 14.99 -11.19 -0.16
CA PRO A 100 15.52 -11.46 1.17
C PRO A 100 16.13 -10.21 1.79
N SER A 101 15.81 -9.96 3.06
CA SER A 101 16.30 -8.83 3.85
C SER A 101 16.68 -9.31 5.24
N ASP A 102 17.62 -8.64 5.87
CA ASP A 102 18.13 -8.96 7.21
C ASP A 102 17.93 -7.79 8.18
N VAL A 103 17.75 -8.12 9.45
CA VAL A 103 17.54 -7.16 10.55
C VAL A 103 18.77 -6.26 10.80
N GLY A 104 19.96 -6.70 10.39
CA GLY A 104 21.19 -5.91 10.48
C GLY A 104 21.38 -4.90 9.34
N GLN A 105 20.53 -4.92 8.31
CA GLN A 105 20.62 -4.00 7.18
C GLN A 105 19.81 -2.72 7.45
N LYS A 106 20.22 -1.61 6.83
CA LYS A 106 19.41 -0.40 6.86
C LYS A 106 18.22 -0.53 5.90
N PRO A 107 17.01 -0.11 6.29
CA PRO A 107 15.83 -0.07 5.43
C PRO A 107 16.08 0.56 4.05
N VAL A 108 16.78 1.69 3.99
CA VAL A 108 17.12 2.36 2.71
C VAL A 108 17.95 1.46 1.79
N ASP A 109 18.93 0.74 2.35
CA ASP A 109 19.81 -0.14 1.58
C ASP A 109 19.05 -1.37 1.07
N ILE A 110 18.15 -1.94 1.89
CA ILE A 110 17.27 -3.05 1.51
C ILE A 110 16.41 -2.65 0.31
N VAL A 111 15.73 -1.50 0.39
CA VAL A 111 14.81 -1.09 -0.69
C VAL A 111 15.58 -0.72 -1.96
N ASN A 112 16.74 -0.08 -1.86
CA ASN A 112 17.60 0.18 -3.01
C ASN A 112 18.09 -1.11 -3.69
N ALA A 113 18.47 -2.12 -2.91
CA ALA A 113 18.87 -3.42 -3.44
C ALA A 113 17.69 -4.14 -4.10
N ALA A 114 16.51 -4.12 -3.48
CA ALA A 114 15.29 -4.68 -4.05
C ALA A 114 14.87 -3.97 -5.34
N LEU A 115 14.99 -2.64 -5.41
CA LEU A 115 14.72 -1.86 -6.62
C LEU A 115 15.69 -2.20 -7.76
N LYS A 116 16.97 -2.39 -7.44
CA LYS A 116 17.98 -2.81 -8.42
C LYS A 116 17.67 -4.21 -8.94
N GLU A 117 17.32 -5.14 -8.07
CA GLU A 117 16.91 -6.49 -8.47
C GLU A 117 15.62 -6.46 -9.31
N ALA A 118 14.64 -5.64 -8.92
CA ALA A 118 13.39 -5.45 -9.64
C ALA A 118 13.65 -5.01 -11.08
N LYS A 119 14.55 -4.05 -11.28
CA LYS A 119 14.98 -3.57 -12.60
C LYS A 119 15.72 -4.63 -13.40
N LEU A 120 16.69 -5.33 -12.79
CA LEU A 120 17.52 -6.34 -13.46
C LEU A 120 16.71 -7.56 -13.92
N LYS A 121 15.74 -7.99 -13.12
CA LYS A 121 14.89 -9.16 -13.41
C LYS A 121 13.56 -8.78 -14.08
N PHE A 122 13.43 -7.52 -14.51
CA PHE A 122 12.26 -6.98 -15.24
C PHE A 122 10.93 -7.24 -14.53
N TYR A 123 10.86 -6.92 -13.24
CA TYR A 123 9.59 -6.92 -12.52
C TYR A 123 8.72 -5.73 -12.94
N ASP A 124 7.40 -5.95 -12.96
CA ASP A 124 6.43 -4.89 -13.23
C ASP A 124 6.16 -4.04 -11.99
N VAL A 125 6.12 -4.66 -10.81
CA VAL A 125 5.72 -4.03 -9.55
C VAL A 125 6.65 -4.45 -8.42
N LEU A 126 7.07 -3.47 -7.62
CA LEU A 126 7.78 -3.66 -6.36
C LEU A 126 6.88 -3.21 -5.21
N LEU A 127 6.48 -4.12 -4.33
CA LEU A 127 5.74 -3.79 -3.11
C LEU A 127 6.71 -3.75 -1.91
N VAL A 128 6.72 -2.63 -1.19
CA VAL A 128 7.60 -2.42 -0.04
C VAL A 128 6.76 -2.37 1.24
N ASP A 129 6.93 -3.35 2.13
CA ASP A 129 6.31 -3.35 3.46
C ASP A 129 7.19 -2.63 4.47
N THR A 130 6.70 -1.55 5.07
CA THR A 130 7.46 -0.80 6.08
C THR A 130 6.96 -1.08 7.49
N ALA A 131 7.82 -0.83 8.49
CA ALA A 131 7.42 -0.86 9.89
C ALA A 131 6.24 0.07 10.16
N GLY A 132 5.39 -0.30 11.13
CA GLY A 132 4.26 0.52 11.51
C GLY A 132 4.66 1.72 12.33
N ARG A 133 4.26 2.93 11.92
CA ARG A 133 4.47 4.14 12.71
C ARG A 133 3.77 4.02 14.07
N LEU A 134 4.45 4.44 15.13
CA LEU A 134 3.84 5.09 16.28
C LEU A 134 3.95 6.60 16.02
N HIS A 135 2.92 7.39 16.31
CA HIS A 135 2.89 8.85 16.03
C HIS A 135 3.91 9.67 16.86
N VAL A 136 4.89 9.02 17.49
CA VAL A 136 5.75 9.60 18.54
C VAL A 136 7.25 9.48 18.21
N ASP A 137 7.62 8.92 17.05
CA ASP A 137 9.03 8.65 16.72
C ASP A 137 9.49 9.41 15.47
N GLU A 138 10.07 10.60 15.70
CA GLU A 138 10.60 11.49 14.65
C GLU A 138 11.74 10.86 13.85
N ALA A 139 12.59 10.06 14.50
CA ALA A 139 13.72 9.40 13.84
C ALA A 139 13.25 8.36 12.78
N MET A 140 12.16 7.66 13.07
CA MET A 140 11.55 6.71 12.14
C MET A 140 10.87 7.44 10.96
N MET A 141 10.33 8.64 11.19
CA MET A 141 9.73 9.47 10.13
C MET A 141 10.76 10.00 9.15
N ASP A 142 11.93 10.41 9.64
CA ASP A 142 13.04 10.81 8.77
C ASP A 142 13.55 9.64 7.95
N GLU A 143 13.63 8.43 8.50
CA GLU A 143 14.01 7.24 7.73
C GLU A 143 13.02 6.94 6.60
N ILE A 144 11.71 7.03 6.86
CA ILE A 144 10.69 6.86 5.81
C ILE A 144 10.80 7.96 4.75
N LYS A 145 11.11 9.21 5.13
CA LYS A 145 11.39 10.29 4.17
C LYS A 145 12.59 9.95 3.28
N HIS A 146 13.68 9.42 3.85
CA HIS A 146 14.86 9.00 3.09
C HIS A 146 14.55 7.83 2.15
N VAL A 147 13.82 6.81 2.63
CA VAL A 147 13.36 5.69 1.79
C VAL A 147 12.50 6.20 0.65
N HIS A 148 11.56 7.10 0.92
CA HIS A 148 10.68 7.69 -0.09
C HIS A 148 11.47 8.51 -1.12
N ALA A 149 12.43 9.32 -0.69
CA ALA A 149 13.28 10.11 -1.58
C ALA A 149 14.17 9.24 -2.47
N ALA A 150 14.66 8.10 -1.95
CA ALA A 150 15.53 7.20 -2.70
C ALA A 150 14.79 6.44 -3.81
N ILE A 151 13.50 6.14 -3.62
CA ILE A 151 12.77 5.19 -4.48
C ILE A 151 11.75 5.85 -5.41
N ASN A 152 11.44 7.13 -5.19
CA ASN A 152 10.44 7.90 -5.92
C ASN A 152 9.18 7.08 -6.25
N PRO A 153 8.42 6.64 -5.22
CA PRO A 153 7.34 5.69 -5.40
C PRO A 153 6.24 6.32 -6.26
N VAL A 154 5.70 5.50 -7.17
CA VAL A 154 4.62 5.91 -8.09
C VAL A 154 3.35 6.21 -7.31
N GLU A 155 3.12 5.46 -6.24
CA GLU A 155 1.95 5.60 -5.39
C GLU A 155 2.37 5.85 -3.93
N ASN A 156 1.91 6.98 -3.38
CA ASN A 156 2.24 7.45 -2.04
C ASN A 156 1.08 7.17 -1.07
N PRO A 157 1.29 6.51 0.08
CA PRO A 157 0.27 6.38 1.12
C PRO A 157 -0.19 7.72 1.72
N VAL A 158 0.52 8.83 1.46
CA VAL A 158 0.19 10.19 1.92
C VAL A 158 -0.65 10.99 0.91
N ARG A 159 -1.15 10.40 -0.18
CA ARG A 159 -2.18 11.08 -1.01
C ARG A 159 -3.53 11.06 -0.30
N ARG A 160 -3.64 11.71 0.86
CA ARG A 160 -4.92 12.18 1.37
C ARG A 160 -5.39 13.26 0.39
N ARG A 161 -6.46 12.99 -0.37
CA ARG A 161 -7.35 14.07 -0.85
C ARG A 161 -8.00 14.73 0.37
N CYS A 162 -7.21 15.47 1.14
CA CYS A 162 -7.67 16.39 2.18
C CYS A 162 -7.56 17.84 1.69
N ASP A 163 -7.17 18.08 0.44
CA ASP A 163 -6.96 19.42 -0.13
C ASP A 163 -8.27 20.14 -0.52
N ASP A 164 -9.43 19.47 -0.52
CA ASP A 164 -10.71 20.09 -0.91
C ASP A 164 -11.67 20.34 0.27
N ARG A 165 -11.22 20.17 1.52
CA ARG A 165 -12.04 20.53 2.71
C ARG A 165 -11.53 21.81 3.37
N PRO A 166 -12.40 22.83 3.59
CA PRO A 166 -12.05 23.97 4.41
C PRO A 166 -11.75 23.48 5.84
N GLY A 167 -10.51 23.65 6.31
CA GLY A 167 -10.08 23.29 7.67
C GLY A 167 -8.80 22.44 7.81
N CYS A 168 -8.16 22.01 6.72
CA CYS A 168 -6.91 21.21 6.78
C CYS A 168 -5.60 22.03 6.74
N GLY A 169 -5.65 23.36 6.93
CA GLY A 169 -4.53 24.27 6.66
C GLY A 169 -3.32 24.22 7.61
N GLU A 170 -3.37 23.50 8.73
CA GLU A 170 -2.34 23.67 9.80
C GLU A 170 -1.26 22.58 9.86
N TYR A 171 -1.34 21.50 9.07
CA TYR A 171 -0.30 20.46 9.06
C TYR A 171 0.70 20.58 7.90
N ARG A 172 1.11 21.81 7.57
CA ARG A 172 2.12 22.09 6.53
C ARG A 172 3.50 22.44 7.08
N GLU A 173 3.67 22.64 8.38
CA GLU A 173 4.97 22.98 8.97
C GLU A 173 5.51 21.80 9.77
N GLY A 174 6.46 21.08 9.18
CA GLY A 174 7.10 19.91 9.79
C GLY A 174 7.70 18.92 8.79
N LEU A 175 7.90 19.35 7.54
CA LEU A 175 8.70 18.63 6.55
C LEU A 175 10.19 18.94 6.76
#